data_AF-A0AAU1HZV7-F1
#
_entry.id   AF-A0AAU1HZV7-F1
#
_cell.length_a   1.000
_cell.length_b   1.000
_cell.length_c   1.000
_cell.angle_alpha   90.00
_cell.angle_beta   90.00
_cell.angle_gamma   90.00
#
_symmetry.space_group_name_H-M   'P 1'
#
loop_
_entity.id
_entity.type
_entity.pdbx_description
1 polymer ?
#
loop_
_entity_poly.entity_id
_entity_poly.type
_entity_poly.pdbx_seq_one_letter_code
_entity_poly.pdbx_strand_id
1 'polypeptide(L)'
;MGWENRADDDPEGDRPGDVVRSLAELNAAAAVCAAQFPTIGLIWWGWAGAQQGDDYGGSFSFLYVLVVAVAVLVTPLVMPFVGMAHAVAHIVPAGHLARVTARRVRGPAWAWHLVYAVALAVVWAAVTALLWSRPFLITATLLAALGVLPVLGLGHFRRRARVTGRPQGFWAVWLPSLFASVTLFLLVFVGGLLATVVGLVGYQAPALSAGQLTGVWRGADGAALRLEPGGKAELTELPTESESGDWFADPPYTVCEGTGNWSTGRVGDRDAVVVRLDSGCGRQTYWRIGGTKSAPELFARFGDPDASWVWILVRG
;
A
#
# COMPACT_ATOMS: atom_id res chain seq x y z
N MET A 1 12.80 24.87 73.77
CA MET A 1 13.84 24.33 72.87
C MET A 1 13.37 22.93 72.50
N GLY A 2 12.67 22.70 71.40
CA GLY A 2 12.99 23.07 70.02
C GLY A 2 13.23 21.75 69.27
N TRP A 3 12.20 20.91 69.18
CA TRP A 3 12.23 19.71 68.34
C TRP A 3 11.56 20.08 67.02
N GLU A 4 12.39 20.14 65.97
CA GLU A 4 11.98 20.35 64.59
C GLU A 4 10.97 19.27 64.18
N ASN A 5 9.75 19.71 63.89
CA ASN A 5 8.83 18.98 63.03
C ASN A 5 9.41 18.99 61.62
N ARG A 6 10.29 18.03 61.34
CA ARG A 6 10.65 17.63 59.98
C ARG A 6 9.41 16.94 59.43
N ALA A 7 8.52 17.73 58.83
CA ALA A 7 7.40 17.24 58.06
C ALA A 7 7.93 16.25 57.04
N ASP A 8 7.36 15.06 57.05
CA ASP A 8 7.58 14.01 56.09
C ASP A 8 7.55 14.58 54.67
N ASP A 9 8.71 14.56 54.01
CA ASP A 9 8.78 14.45 52.55
C ASP A 9 8.17 13.10 52.20
N ASP A 10 6.85 13.06 52.10
CA ASP A 10 6.12 11.92 51.59
C ASP A 10 6.51 11.80 50.10
N PRO A 11 7.31 10.80 49.69
CA PRO A 11 7.69 10.66 48.30
C PRO A 11 6.39 10.44 47.54
N GLU A 12 6.21 11.21 46.47
CA GLU A 12 5.09 11.24 45.55
C GLU A 12 4.72 9.83 45.06
N GLY A 13 4.07 9.08 45.94
CA GLY A 13 3.70 7.68 45.76
C GLY A 13 2.44 7.67 44.93
N ASP A 14 2.59 7.22 43.67
CA ASP A 14 1.51 7.00 42.71
C ASP A 14 0.28 6.43 43.43
N ARG A 15 -0.74 7.27 43.61
CA ARG A 15 -1.99 6.82 44.23
C ARG A 15 -2.53 5.69 43.35
N PRO A 16 -3.03 4.58 43.93
CA PRO A 16 -3.52 3.44 43.16
C PRO A 16 -4.52 3.80 42.04
N GLY A 17 -5.27 4.90 42.20
CA GLY A 17 -6.18 5.43 41.18
C GLY A 17 -5.52 6.06 39.95
N ASP A 18 -4.30 6.57 40.06
CA ASP A 18 -3.58 7.20 38.94
C ASP A 18 -2.99 6.16 37.99
N VAL A 19 -2.49 5.04 38.53
CA VAL A 19 -2.01 3.88 37.74
C VAL A 19 -3.16 3.24 36.95
N VAL A 20 -4.32 3.03 37.59
CA VAL A 20 -5.49 2.46 36.89
C VAL A 20 -5.97 3.39 35.78
N ARG A 21 -5.95 4.71 36.02
CA ARG A 21 -6.33 5.71 35.01
C ARG A 21 -5.33 5.74 33.85
N SER A 22 -4.03 5.65 34.12
CA SER A 22 -2.99 5.67 33.07
C SER A 22 -3.07 4.43 32.18
N LEU A 23 -3.29 3.24 32.75
CA LEU A 23 -3.50 1.99 32.01
C LEU A 23 -4.77 2.03 31.15
N ALA A 24 -5.86 2.59 31.68
CA ALA A 24 -7.09 2.76 30.92
C ALA A 24 -6.92 3.74 29.74
N GLU A 25 -6.19 4.85 29.93
CA GLU A 25 -5.86 5.78 28.85
C GLU A 25 -4.97 5.13 27.78
N LEU A 26 -3.98 4.34 28.19
CA LEU A 26 -3.09 3.62 27.27
C LEU A 26 -3.85 2.56 26.47
N ASN A 27 -4.71 1.77 27.11
CA ASN A 27 -5.57 0.81 26.41
C ASN A 27 -6.50 1.50 25.41
N ALA A 28 -7.07 2.65 25.79
CA ALA A 28 -7.90 3.44 24.87
C ALA A 28 -7.10 3.94 23.66
N ALA A 29 -5.90 4.48 23.89
CA ALA A 29 -5.00 4.93 22.83
C ALA A 29 -4.58 3.78 21.90
N ALA A 30 -4.24 2.62 22.47
CA ALA A 30 -3.86 1.44 21.70
C ALA A 30 -5.00 0.95 20.80
N ALA A 31 -6.24 0.89 21.32
CA ALA A 31 -7.40 0.45 20.55
C ALA A 31 -7.73 1.39 19.38
N VAL A 32 -7.70 2.71 19.59
CA VAL A 32 -7.95 3.68 18.49
C VAL A 32 -6.82 3.70 17.47
N CYS A 33 -5.57 3.46 17.90
CA CYS A 33 -4.45 3.30 16.99
C CYS A 33 -4.58 1.99 16.19
N ALA A 34 -4.98 0.89 16.83
CA ALA A 34 -5.18 -0.40 16.19
C ALA A 34 -6.26 -0.32 15.09
N ALA A 35 -7.32 0.45 15.34
CA ALA A 35 -8.48 0.52 14.45
C ALA A 35 -8.19 1.00 13.02
N GLN A 36 -7.17 1.84 12.81
CA GLN A 36 -6.87 2.38 11.48
C GLN A 36 -5.99 1.45 10.62
N PHE A 37 -5.24 0.52 11.21
CA PHE A 37 -4.23 -0.25 10.47
C PHE A 37 -4.79 -1.15 9.35
N PRO A 38 -5.98 -1.80 9.46
CA PRO A 38 -6.54 -2.51 8.31
C PRO A 38 -6.74 -1.61 7.09
N THR A 39 -7.15 -0.36 7.33
CA THR A 39 -7.31 0.64 6.26
C THR A 39 -5.97 1.07 5.70
N ILE A 40 -4.96 1.30 6.56
CA ILE A 40 -3.59 1.61 6.13
C ILE A 40 -3.05 0.48 5.27
N GLY A 41 -3.25 -0.77 5.69
CA GLY A 41 -2.86 -1.96 4.95
C GLY A 41 -3.51 -2.00 3.57
N LEU A 42 -4.81 -1.68 3.47
CA LEU A 42 -5.52 -1.61 2.19
C LEU A 42 -4.99 -0.49 1.28
N ILE A 43 -4.75 0.70 1.81
CA ILE A 43 -4.19 1.83 1.05
C ILE A 43 -2.77 1.50 0.58
N TRP A 44 -1.95 0.95 1.47
CA TRP A 44 -0.59 0.52 1.15
C TRP A 44 -0.60 -0.57 0.09
N TRP A 45 -1.49 -1.55 0.21
CA TRP A 45 -1.66 -2.63 -0.75
C TRP A 45 -2.03 -2.08 -2.13
N GLY A 46 -3.07 -1.24 -2.22
CA GLY A 46 -3.48 -0.63 -3.48
C GLY A 46 -2.39 0.25 -4.09
N TRP A 47 -1.66 1.01 -3.26
CA TRP A 47 -0.54 1.83 -3.72
C TRP A 47 0.66 1.00 -4.17
N ALA A 48 1.02 -0.06 -3.45
CA ALA A 48 2.10 -0.97 -3.81
C ALA A 48 1.78 -1.73 -5.10
N GLY A 49 0.55 -2.20 -5.27
CA GLY A 49 0.08 -2.77 -6.54
C GLY A 49 0.16 -1.75 -7.68
N ALA A 50 -0.31 -0.52 -7.46
CA ALA A 50 -0.21 0.54 -8.46
C ALA A 50 1.24 0.94 -8.82
N GLN A 51 2.19 0.75 -7.89
CA GLN A 51 3.62 1.02 -8.12
C GLN A 51 4.36 -0.15 -8.78
N GLN A 52 3.90 -1.38 -8.61
CA GLN A 52 4.55 -2.58 -9.16
C GLN A 52 4.34 -2.75 -10.67
N GLY A 53 3.60 -1.84 -11.30
CA GLY A 53 3.39 -1.84 -12.74
C GLY A 53 2.17 -2.68 -13.12
N ASP A 54 2.09 -2.96 -14.42
CA ASP A 54 1.02 -3.74 -15.02
C ASP A 54 1.03 -5.18 -14.49
N ASP A 55 -0.08 -5.68 -13.93
CA ASP A 55 -0.19 -7.06 -13.45
C ASP A 55 -0.08 -8.11 -14.58
N TYR A 56 0.08 -7.65 -15.84
CA TYR A 56 0.14 -8.46 -17.06
C TYR A 56 -1.05 -9.42 -17.22
N GLY A 57 -2.14 -9.18 -16.48
CA GLY A 57 -3.31 -10.05 -16.41
C GLY A 57 -3.09 -11.36 -15.63
N GLY A 58 -2.11 -11.41 -14.72
CA GLY A 58 -1.91 -12.54 -13.82
C GLY A 58 -3.17 -12.78 -12.96
N SER A 59 -3.60 -14.04 -12.87
CA SER A 59 -4.66 -14.45 -11.96
C SER A 59 -4.14 -14.52 -10.52
N PHE A 60 -5.04 -14.35 -9.54
CA PHE A 60 -4.69 -14.51 -8.13
C PHE A 60 -4.28 -15.96 -7.85
N SER A 61 -2.98 -16.20 -7.66
CA SER A 61 -2.46 -17.55 -7.40
C SER A 61 -2.96 -18.11 -6.06
N PHE A 62 -2.94 -19.43 -5.88
CA PHE A 62 -3.28 -20.06 -4.59
C PHE A 62 -2.41 -19.54 -3.44
N LEU A 63 -1.12 -19.28 -3.70
CA LEU A 63 -0.21 -18.67 -2.73
C LEU A 63 -0.66 -17.28 -2.30
N TYR A 64 -1.23 -16.50 -3.22
CA TYR A 64 -1.82 -15.20 -2.91
C TYR A 64 -2.99 -15.33 -1.92
N VAL A 65 -3.94 -16.24 -2.20
CA VAL A 65 -5.08 -16.49 -1.32
C VAL A 65 -4.62 -16.95 0.06
N LEU A 66 -3.61 -17.83 0.11
CA LEU A 66 -3.03 -18.31 1.37
C LEU A 66 -2.37 -17.17 2.15
N VAL A 67 -1.58 -16.31 1.52
CA VAL A 67 -0.94 -15.15 2.16
C VAL A 67 -1.99 -14.19 2.73
N VAL A 68 -3.05 -13.91 1.96
CA VAL A 68 -4.15 -13.06 2.44
C VAL A 68 -4.88 -13.73 3.62
N ALA A 69 -5.16 -15.03 3.55
CA ALA A 69 -5.80 -15.77 4.64
C ALA A 69 -4.96 -15.77 5.92
N VAL A 70 -3.65 -16.00 5.81
CA VAL A 70 -2.71 -15.92 6.94
C VAL A 70 -2.66 -14.50 7.49
N ALA A 71 -2.60 -13.48 6.62
CA ALA A 71 -2.62 -12.09 7.05
C ALA A 71 -3.90 -11.75 7.82
N VAL A 72 -5.08 -12.21 7.35
CA VAL A 72 -6.37 -12.02 8.04
C VAL A 72 -6.39 -12.71 9.39
N LEU A 73 -5.78 -13.90 9.53
CA LEU A 73 -5.73 -14.63 10.79
C LEU A 73 -4.75 -14.00 11.80
N VAL A 74 -3.58 -13.55 11.34
CA VAL A 74 -2.51 -12.99 12.17
C VAL A 74 -2.80 -11.54 12.56
N THR A 75 -3.51 -10.80 11.71
CA THR A 75 -3.82 -9.37 11.92
C THR A 75 -4.48 -9.12 13.29
N PRO A 76 -5.58 -9.78 13.69
CA PRO A 76 -6.20 -9.57 15.00
C PRO A 76 -5.25 -9.79 16.18
N LEU A 77 -4.26 -10.68 16.04
CA LEU A 77 -3.29 -11.00 17.08
C LEU A 77 -2.19 -9.92 17.18
N VAL A 78 -1.75 -9.39 16.05
CA VAL A 78 -0.64 -8.41 15.98
C VAL A 78 -1.13 -6.97 16.19
N MET A 79 -2.36 -6.66 15.79
CA MET A 79 -2.91 -5.29 15.84
C MET A 79 -2.89 -4.63 17.23
N PRO A 80 -3.16 -5.33 18.35
CA PRO A 80 -3.05 -4.71 19.67
C PRO A 80 -1.62 -4.26 19.99
N PHE A 81 -0.61 -5.03 19.61
CA PHE A 81 0.79 -4.69 19.85
C PHE A 81 1.25 -3.53 18.96
N VAL A 82 0.85 -3.51 17.69
CA VAL A 82 1.17 -2.41 16.78
C VAL A 82 0.43 -1.13 17.19
N GLY A 83 -0.83 -1.24 17.59
CA GLY A 83 -1.62 -0.15 18.17
C GLY A 83 -0.98 0.41 19.44
N MET A 84 -0.48 -0.46 20.32
CA MET A 84 0.25 -0.06 21.52
C MET A 84 1.56 0.66 21.18
N ALA A 85 2.37 0.10 20.26
CA ALA A 85 3.61 0.73 19.82
C ALA A 85 3.36 2.12 19.23
N HIS A 86 2.33 2.27 18.40
CA HIS A 86 1.94 3.57 17.86
C HIS A 86 1.47 4.54 18.96
N ALA A 87 0.68 4.06 19.92
CA ALA A 87 0.26 4.88 21.05
C ALA A 87 1.46 5.40 21.86
N VAL A 88 2.43 4.54 22.19
CA VAL A 88 3.62 4.88 22.98
C VAL A 88 4.58 5.79 22.20
N ALA A 89 4.81 5.52 20.92
CA ALA A 89 5.76 6.28 20.11
C ALA A 89 5.23 7.66 19.66
N HIS A 90 3.90 7.83 19.62
CA HIS A 90 3.29 8.98 18.96
C HIS A 90 2.23 9.68 19.82
N ILE A 91 1.19 8.97 20.24
CA ILE A 91 0.00 9.58 20.86
C ILE A 91 0.26 10.00 22.32
N VAL A 92 0.94 9.17 23.09
CA VAL A 92 1.26 9.42 24.50
C VAL A 92 2.22 10.60 24.68
N PRO A 93 3.35 10.69 23.94
CA PRO A 93 4.24 11.85 24.00
C PRO A 93 3.53 13.14 23.58
N ALA A 94 2.73 13.10 22.51
CA ALA A 94 1.94 14.26 22.09
C ALA A 94 0.96 14.72 23.18
N GLY A 95 0.30 13.77 23.86
CA GLY A 95 -0.62 14.06 24.95
C GLY A 95 0.08 14.65 26.18
N HIS A 96 1.30 14.18 26.49
CA HIS A 96 2.11 14.74 27.56
C HIS A 96 2.51 16.20 27.27
N LEU A 97 3.06 16.46 26.07
CA LEU A 97 3.43 17.81 25.62
C LEU A 97 2.22 18.75 25.58
N ALA A 98 1.07 18.26 25.14
CA ALA A 98 -0.17 19.03 25.12
C ALA A 98 -0.64 19.47 26.51
N ARG A 99 -0.53 18.60 27.52
CA ARG A 99 -0.89 18.94 28.90
C ARG A 99 0.06 19.98 29.50
N VAL A 100 1.36 19.82 29.29
CA VAL A 100 2.37 20.80 29.76
C VAL A 100 2.11 22.16 29.13
N THR A 101 1.80 22.19 27.84
CA THR A 101 1.58 23.44 27.10
C THR A 101 0.26 24.10 27.43
N ALA A 102 -0.82 23.32 27.57
CA ALA A 102 -2.12 23.85 27.98
C ALA A 102 -2.07 24.52 29.37
N ARG A 103 -1.22 24.02 30.28
CA ARG A 103 -0.98 24.66 31.59
C ARG A 103 -0.23 25.99 31.48
N ARG A 104 0.68 26.13 30.51
CA ARG A 104 1.52 27.33 30.34
C ARG A 104 0.84 28.43 29.52
N VAL A 105 0.24 28.06 28.39
CA VAL A 105 -0.20 29.02 27.35
C VAL A 105 -1.70 29.30 27.41
N ARG A 106 -2.45 28.59 28.28
CA ARG A 106 -3.93 28.59 28.37
C ARG A 106 -4.59 28.24 27.03
N GLY A 107 -5.25 27.09 26.96
CA GLY A 107 -6.00 26.70 25.76
C GLY A 107 -6.60 25.30 25.86
N PRO A 108 -7.43 24.92 24.88
CA PRO A 108 -8.03 23.59 24.86
C PRO A 108 -6.95 22.52 24.68
N ALA A 109 -6.81 21.62 25.66
CA ALA A 109 -5.82 20.54 25.63
C ALA A 109 -5.94 19.64 24.38
N TRP A 110 -7.14 19.49 23.82
CA TRP A 110 -7.36 18.70 22.60
C TRP A 110 -6.71 19.33 21.37
N ALA A 111 -6.69 20.67 21.26
CA ALA A 111 -6.09 21.36 20.13
C ALA A 111 -4.56 21.23 20.19
N TRP A 112 -3.99 21.40 21.39
CA TRP A 112 -2.55 21.17 21.60
C TRP A 112 -2.16 19.71 21.31
N HIS A 113 -3.02 18.74 21.64
CA HIS A 113 -2.76 17.33 21.32
C HIS A 113 -2.67 17.09 19.81
N LEU A 114 -3.57 17.70 19.03
CA LEU A 114 -3.51 17.64 17.56
C LEU A 114 -2.24 18.30 17.02
N VAL A 115 -1.88 19.49 17.51
CA VAL A 115 -0.66 20.20 17.10
C VAL A 115 0.58 19.33 17.34
N TYR A 116 0.72 18.74 18.53
CA TYR A 116 1.87 17.89 18.85
C TYR A 116 1.86 16.55 18.11
N ALA A 117 0.70 15.97 17.82
CA ALA A 117 0.61 14.78 16.99
C ALA A 117 1.12 15.06 15.56
N VAL A 118 0.67 16.17 14.95
CA VAL A 118 1.15 16.61 13.63
C VAL A 118 2.65 16.93 13.66
N ALA A 119 3.13 17.62 14.71
CA ALA A 119 4.55 17.93 14.85
C ALA A 119 5.42 16.65 14.95
N LEU A 120 5.00 15.67 15.74
CA LEU A 120 5.69 14.38 15.80
C LEU A 120 5.62 13.63 14.46
N ALA A 121 4.53 13.76 13.71
CA ALA A 121 4.40 13.12 12.41
C ALA A 121 5.40 13.70 11.41
N VAL A 122 5.60 15.03 11.45
CA VAL A 122 6.63 15.72 10.66
C VAL A 122 8.04 15.24 11.04
N VAL A 123 8.32 15.06 12.34
CA VAL A 123 9.62 14.52 12.80
C VAL A 123 9.85 13.11 12.27
N TRP A 124 8.86 12.21 12.39
CA TRP A 124 8.97 10.86 11.83
C TRP A 124 9.07 10.83 10.31
N ALA A 125 8.40 11.76 9.61
CA ALA A 125 8.54 11.93 8.18
C ALA A 125 9.95 12.36 7.78
N ALA A 126 10.60 13.23 8.56
CA ALA A 126 11.99 13.61 8.33
C ALA A 126 12.92 12.41 8.53
N VAL A 127 12.75 11.64 9.61
CA VAL A 127 13.53 10.41 9.85
C VAL A 127 13.37 9.42 8.70
N THR A 128 12.15 9.21 8.23
CA THR A 128 11.88 8.26 7.15
C THR A 128 12.38 8.74 5.78
N ALA A 129 12.31 10.04 5.51
CA ALA A 129 12.90 10.63 4.32
C ALA A 129 14.43 10.49 4.32
N LEU A 130 15.09 10.67 5.47
CA LEU A 130 16.55 10.55 5.61
C LEU A 130 17.03 9.10 5.48
N LEU A 131 16.29 8.14 6.07
CA LEU A 131 16.72 6.73 6.11
C LEU A 131 16.32 5.93 4.87
N TRP A 132 15.19 6.27 4.23
CA TRP A 132 14.64 5.49 3.11
C TRP A 132 14.32 6.34 1.87
N SER A 133 14.79 7.59 1.80
CA SER A 133 14.59 8.49 0.65
C SER A 133 13.12 8.63 0.22
N ARG A 134 12.19 8.50 1.17
CA ARG A 134 10.75 8.61 0.91
C ARG A 134 10.36 10.07 0.67
N PRO A 135 9.36 10.35 -0.19
CA PRO A 135 8.89 11.72 -0.40
C PRO A 135 8.37 12.31 0.92
N PHE A 136 9.05 13.35 1.41
CA PHE A 136 8.79 13.92 2.73
C PHE A 136 7.35 14.39 2.90
N LEU A 137 6.83 15.17 1.93
CA LEU A 137 5.48 15.74 2.01
C LEU A 137 4.38 14.67 2.06
N ILE A 138 4.50 13.63 1.23
CA ILE A 138 3.55 12.51 1.22
C ILE A 138 3.61 11.78 2.55
N THR A 139 4.83 11.48 3.03
CA THR A 139 5.03 10.74 4.29
C THR A 139 4.52 11.54 5.49
N ALA A 140 4.80 12.84 5.56
CA ALA A 140 4.32 13.72 6.63
C ALA A 140 2.79 13.81 6.65
N THR A 141 2.16 13.94 5.48
CA THR A 141 0.70 14.03 5.37
C THR A 141 0.03 12.73 5.83
N LEU A 142 0.57 11.58 5.41
CA LEU A 142 0.08 10.26 5.83
C LEU A 142 0.23 10.09 7.34
N LEU A 143 1.43 10.29 7.90
CA LEU A 143 1.67 10.16 9.33
C LEU A 143 0.82 11.13 10.16
N ALA A 144 0.59 12.35 9.67
CA ALA A 144 -0.28 13.33 10.34
C ALA A 144 -1.73 12.84 10.36
N ALA A 145 -2.24 12.32 9.25
CA ALA A 145 -3.58 11.72 9.20
C ALA A 145 -3.72 10.55 10.20
N LEU A 146 -2.66 9.73 10.33
CA LEU A 146 -2.60 8.63 11.30
C LEU A 146 -2.55 9.07 12.76
N GLY A 147 -2.05 10.27 13.05
CA GLY A 147 -2.07 10.85 14.39
C GLY A 147 -3.40 11.50 14.74
N VAL A 148 -4.07 12.14 13.78
CA VAL A 148 -5.33 12.89 14.00
C VAL A 148 -6.47 11.96 14.43
N LEU A 149 -6.67 10.84 13.74
CA LEU A 149 -7.79 9.92 14.03
C LEU A 149 -7.74 9.36 15.47
N PRO A 150 -6.61 8.81 15.97
CA PRO A 150 -6.46 8.41 17.37
C PRO A 150 -6.71 9.53 18.37
N VAL A 151 -6.25 10.76 18.09
CA VAL A 151 -6.45 11.91 19.00
C VAL A 151 -7.95 12.23 19.14
N LEU A 152 -8.68 12.24 18.02
CA LEU A 152 -10.13 12.45 18.03
C LEU A 152 -10.88 11.32 18.73
N GLY A 153 -10.51 10.06 18.46
CA GLY A 153 -11.08 8.88 19.11
C GLY A 153 -10.86 8.91 20.63
N LEU A 154 -9.65 9.25 21.08
CA LEU A 154 -9.34 9.40 22.50
C LEU A 154 -10.13 10.57 23.13
N GLY A 155 -10.31 11.67 22.40
CA GLY A 155 -11.17 12.79 22.79
C GLY A 155 -12.63 12.37 23.01
N HIS A 156 -13.18 11.54 22.11
CA HIS A 156 -14.52 10.95 22.24
C HIS A 156 -14.62 10.09 23.50
N PHE A 157 -13.68 9.16 23.70
CA PHE A 157 -13.66 8.28 24.87
C PHE A 157 -13.53 9.07 26.19
N ARG A 158 -12.65 10.07 26.24
CA ARG A 158 -12.51 10.98 27.40
C ARG A 158 -13.78 11.78 27.66
N ARG A 159 -14.48 12.25 26.62
CA ARG A 159 -15.77 12.95 26.79
C ARG A 159 -16.83 12.00 27.35
N ARG A 160 -16.92 10.78 26.82
CA ARG A 160 -17.89 9.78 27.27
C ARG A 160 -17.65 9.39 28.73
N ALA A 161 -16.40 9.12 29.12
CA ALA A 161 -16.07 8.79 30.51
C ALA A 161 -16.42 9.92 31.50
N ARG A 162 -16.25 11.19 31.09
CA ARG A 162 -16.66 12.35 31.88
C ARG A 162 -18.18 12.43 32.06
N VAL A 163 -18.95 12.16 31.01
CA VAL A 163 -20.43 12.20 31.05
C VAL A 163 -21.00 11.04 31.87
N THR A 164 -20.43 9.84 31.75
CA THR A 164 -20.95 8.65 32.45
C THR A 164 -20.40 8.48 33.86
N GLY A 165 -19.34 9.19 34.23
CA GLY A 165 -18.68 9.11 35.55
C GLY A 165 -18.04 7.74 35.83
N ARG A 166 -17.94 6.85 34.84
CA ARG A 166 -17.45 5.48 34.99
C ARG A 166 -16.16 5.27 34.20
N PRO A 167 -15.16 4.56 34.76
CA PRO A 167 -14.00 4.12 33.99
C PRO A 167 -14.47 3.20 32.85
N GLN A 168 -13.82 3.32 31.69
CA GLN A 168 -14.18 2.52 30.54
C GLN A 168 -13.58 1.12 30.68
N GLY A 169 -14.44 0.11 30.69
CA GLY A 169 -14.00 -1.27 30.60
C GLY A 169 -13.36 -1.56 29.25
N PHE A 170 -12.53 -2.60 29.20
CA PHE A 170 -11.83 -3.05 27.99
C PHE A 170 -12.75 -3.11 26.76
N TRP A 171 -13.87 -3.82 26.86
CA TRP A 171 -14.85 -3.99 25.77
C TRP A 171 -15.56 -2.69 25.37
N ALA A 172 -15.69 -1.72 26.29
CA ALA A 172 -16.33 -0.44 25.99
C ALA A 172 -15.50 0.43 25.04
N VAL A 173 -14.20 0.15 24.91
CA VAL A 173 -13.28 0.83 23.98
C VAL A 173 -13.04 -0.02 22.73
N TRP A 174 -12.76 -1.31 22.91
CA TRP A 174 -12.40 -2.20 21.80
C TRP A 174 -13.56 -2.44 20.85
N LEU A 175 -14.79 -2.58 21.34
CA LEU A 175 -15.94 -2.84 20.47
C LEU A 175 -16.25 -1.64 19.54
N PRO A 176 -16.37 -0.39 20.03
CA PRO A 176 -16.51 0.76 19.13
C PRO A 176 -15.30 0.95 18.20
N SER A 177 -14.08 0.66 18.66
CA SER A 177 -12.87 0.77 17.84
C SER A 177 -12.88 -0.25 16.70
N LEU A 178 -13.37 -1.47 16.95
CA LEU A 178 -13.58 -2.49 15.93
C LEU A 178 -14.61 -2.04 14.89
N PHE A 179 -15.77 -1.51 15.32
CA PHE A 179 -16.77 -0.96 14.39
C PHE A 179 -16.22 0.21 13.56
N ALA A 180 -15.45 1.10 14.19
CA ALA A 180 -14.79 2.19 13.48
C ALA A 180 -13.77 1.66 12.45
N SER A 181 -13.01 0.62 12.82
CA SER A 181 -12.06 -0.05 11.94
C SER A 181 -12.73 -0.65 10.71
N VAL A 182 -13.79 -1.43 10.92
CA VAL A 182 -14.58 -2.05 9.83
C VAL A 182 -15.23 -0.98 8.96
N THR A 183 -15.80 0.06 9.57
CA THR A 183 -16.41 1.19 8.82
C THR A 183 -15.37 1.89 7.95
N LEU A 184 -14.21 2.23 8.51
CA LEU A 184 -13.14 2.91 7.77
C LEU A 184 -12.61 2.04 6.63
N PHE A 185 -12.42 0.74 6.90
CA PHE A 185 -12.00 -0.22 5.89
C PHE A 185 -13.01 -0.31 4.75
N LEU A 186 -14.30 -0.49 5.06
CA LEU A 186 -15.35 -0.56 4.05
C LEU A 186 -15.48 0.73 3.26
N LEU A 187 -15.33 1.90 3.88
CA LEU A 187 -15.34 3.19 3.19
C LEU A 187 -14.22 3.28 2.15
N VAL A 188 -13.00 2.88 2.51
CA VAL A 188 -11.86 2.89 1.58
C VAL A 188 -11.99 1.80 0.53
N PHE A 189 -12.43 0.60 0.91
CA PHE A 189 -12.61 -0.52 -0.01
C PHE A 189 -13.70 -0.25 -1.05
N VAL A 190 -14.90 0.12 -0.61
CA VAL A 190 -16.02 0.46 -1.50
C VAL A 190 -15.70 1.72 -2.29
N GLY A 191 -15.09 2.72 -1.66
CA GLY A 191 -14.64 3.93 -2.35
C GLY A 191 -13.63 3.63 -3.46
N GLY A 192 -12.63 2.79 -3.18
CA GLY A 192 -11.65 2.32 -4.15
C GLY A 192 -12.29 1.52 -5.28
N LEU A 193 -13.16 0.55 -4.95
CA LEU A 193 -13.88 -0.27 -5.92
C LEU A 193 -14.76 0.59 -6.83
N LEU A 194 -15.55 1.50 -6.27
CA LEU A 194 -16.37 2.43 -7.04
C LEU A 194 -15.50 3.30 -7.95
N ALA A 195 -14.39 3.80 -7.41
CA ALA A 195 -13.46 4.62 -8.17
C ALA A 195 -12.79 3.83 -9.31
N THR A 196 -12.58 2.51 -9.17
CA THR A 196 -12.16 1.63 -10.26
C THR A 196 -13.28 1.40 -11.29
N VAL A 197 -14.50 1.12 -10.85
CA VAL A 197 -15.65 0.90 -11.75
C VAL A 197 -15.96 2.12 -12.61
N VAL A 198 -15.85 3.33 -12.05
CA VAL A 198 -16.07 4.59 -12.78
C VAL A 198 -14.82 5.09 -13.51
N GLY A 199 -13.71 4.33 -13.49
CA GLY A 199 -12.47 4.66 -14.20
C GLY A 199 -11.65 5.81 -13.60
N LEU A 200 -11.92 6.22 -12.36
CA LEU A 200 -11.10 7.19 -11.61
C LEU A 200 -9.76 6.59 -11.15
N VAL A 201 -9.73 5.28 -10.87
CA VAL A 201 -8.53 4.56 -10.41
C VAL A 201 -8.47 3.21 -11.11
N GLY A 202 -7.82 3.19 -12.26
CA GLY A 202 -7.55 1.99 -13.04
C GLY A 202 -6.26 2.21 -13.82
N TYR A 203 -5.43 1.18 -13.90
CA TYR A 203 -4.27 1.23 -14.76
C TYR A 203 -4.73 1.38 -16.22
N GLN A 204 -4.27 2.44 -16.88
CA GLN A 204 -4.49 2.66 -18.30
C GLN A 204 -3.16 2.44 -19.01
N ALA A 205 -3.09 1.38 -19.82
CA ALA A 205 -1.90 1.08 -20.62
C ALA A 205 -1.54 2.29 -21.51
N PRO A 206 -0.24 2.56 -21.74
CA PRO A 206 0.17 3.69 -22.56
C PRO A 206 -0.30 3.50 -24.00
N ALA A 207 -1.00 4.49 -24.54
CA ALA A 207 -1.34 4.53 -25.96
C ALA A 207 -0.11 4.96 -26.76
N LEU A 208 0.45 4.05 -27.56
CA LEU A 208 1.61 4.32 -28.42
C LEU A 208 1.15 4.37 -29.88
N SER A 209 1.51 5.44 -30.58
CA SER A 209 1.37 5.50 -32.03
C SER A 209 2.32 4.50 -32.72
N ALA A 210 2.03 4.13 -33.96
CA ALA A 210 2.91 3.27 -34.75
C ALA A 210 4.35 3.79 -34.81
N GLY A 211 4.55 5.11 -34.92
CA GLY A 211 5.89 5.73 -34.89
C GLY A 211 6.57 5.73 -33.52
N GLN A 212 5.83 5.57 -32.42
CA GLN A 212 6.40 5.37 -31.09
C GLN A 212 6.73 3.91 -30.82
N LEU A 213 6.06 2.99 -31.51
CA LEU A 213 6.34 1.55 -31.46
C LEU A 213 7.60 1.17 -32.23
N THR A 214 8.00 1.95 -33.24
CA THR A 214 9.24 1.69 -33.97
C THR A 214 10.49 1.88 -33.10
N GLY A 215 11.51 1.09 -33.41
CA GLY A 215 12.77 1.02 -32.65
C GLY A 215 13.09 -0.41 -32.22
N VAL A 216 14.01 -0.55 -31.28
CA VAL A 216 14.44 -1.86 -30.75
C VAL A 216 13.88 -2.04 -29.34
N TRP A 217 13.18 -3.14 -29.14
CA TRP A 217 12.67 -3.60 -27.86
C TRP A 217 13.53 -4.77 -27.40
N ARG A 218 14.03 -4.73 -26.16
CA ARG A 218 14.95 -5.75 -25.62
C ARG A 218 14.32 -6.43 -24.42
N GLY A 219 14.40 -7.75 -24.39
CA GLY A 219 13.99 -8.60 -23.28
C GLY A 219 15.18 -9.21 -22.55
N ALA A 220 14.87 -10.14 -21.65
CA ALA A 220 15.87 -11.00 -21.02
C ALA A 220 16.53 -11.94 -22.05
N ASP A 221 17.65 -12.54 -21.67
CA ASP A 221 18.30 -13.62 -22.41
C ASP A 221 18.60 -13.33 -23.89
N GLY A 222 18.98 -12.08 -24.21
CA GLY A 222 19.36 -11.69 -25.57
C GLY A 222 18.18 -11.37 -26.50
N ALA A 223 16.94 -11.61 -26.06
CA ALA A 223 15.74 -11.38 -26.84
C ALA A 223 15.64 -9.92 -27.33
N ALA A 224 15.48 -9.73 -28.63
CA ALA A 224 15.28 -8.43 -29.23
C ALA A 224 14.23 -8.46 -30.35
N LEU A 225 13.38 -7.43 -30.36
CA LEU A 225 12.38 -7.18 -31.39
C LEU A 225 12.61 -5.78 -31.96
N ARG A 226 13.05 -5.71 -33.21
CA ARG A 226 13.19 -4.47 -33.95
C ARG A 226 11.95 -4.26 -34.82
N LEU A 227 11.26 -3.16 -34.59
CA LEU A 227 10.08 -2.75 -35.35
C LEU A 227 10.43 -1.59 -36.26
N GLU A 228 10.39 -1.82 -37.57
CA GLU A 228 10.72 -0.79 -38.57
C GLU A 228 9.48 -0.01 -39.00
N PRO A 229 9.65 1.27 -39.39
CA PRO A 229 8.59 2.00 -40.08
C PRO A 229 8.12 1.22 -41.32
N GLY A 230 6.81 1.16 -41.55
CA GLY A 230 6.24 0.43 -42.69
C GLY A 230 5.91 -1.04 -42.40
N GLY A 231 6.09 -1.51 -41.17
CA GLY A 231 5.55 -2.80 -40.74
C GLY A 231 6.50 -3.98 -40.89
N LYS A 232 7.80 -3.78 -41.15
CA LYS A 232 8.79 -4.87 -41.12
C LYS A 232 9.31 -5.10 -39.70
N ALA A 233 9.46 -6.35 -39.30
CA ALA A 233 9.98 -6.76 -38.00
C ALA A 233 11.24 -7.63 -38.15
N GLU A 234 12.19 -7.47 -37.25
CA GLU A 234 13.37 -8.33 -37.12
C GLU A 234 13.43 -8.84 -35.67
N LEU A 235 13.63 -10.15 -35.53
CA LEU A 235 13.60 -10.87 -34.26
C LEU A 235 14.96 -11.51 -34.02
N THR A 236 15.43 -11.42 -32.79
CA THR A 236 16.64 -12.11 -32.31
C THR A 236 16.27 -12.80 -31.01
N GLU A 237 16.43 -14.12 -30.95
CA GLU A 237 16.14 -14.95 -29.76
C GLU A 237 14.78 -14.62 -29.10
N LEU A 238 13.77 -14.28 -29.90
CA LEU A 238 12.49 -13.79 -29.40
C LEU A 238 11.52 -14.95 -29.17
N PRO A 239 10.90 -15.10 -27.99
CA PRO A 239 9.89 -16.13 -27.75
C PRO A 239 8.61 -15.81 -28.53
N THR A 240 8.07 -16.84 -29.19
CA THR A 240 6.86 -16.78 -30.01
C THR A 240 5.90 -17.91 -29.61
N GLU A 241 4.63 -17.76 -29.97
CA GLU A 241 3.64 -18.83 -29.77
C GLU A 241 4.12 -20.12 -30.47
N SER A 242 4.14 -21.24 -29.73
CA SER A 242 4.56 -22.53 -30.30
C SER A 242 3.66 -22.95 -31.48
N GLU A 243 4.25 -23.57 -32.50
CA GLU A 243 3.51 -24.14 -33.63
C GLU A 243 2.47 -25.18 -33.20
N SER A 244 2.78 -25.96 -32.15
CA SER A 244 1.87 -26.96 -31.61
C SER A 244 0.58 -26.35 -31.05
N GLY A 245 0.63 -25.08 -30.63
CA GLY A 245 -0.45 -24.44 -29.88
C GLY A 245 -0.74 -25.12 -28.52
N ASP A 246 0.13 -26.03 -28.08
CA ASP A 246 -0.01 -26.73 -26.81
C ASP A 246 0.47 -25.83 -25.66
N TRP A 247 -0.48 -25.37 -24.85
CA TRP A 247 -0.21 -24.50 -23.70
C TRP A 247 0.47 -25.25 -22.54
N PHE A 248 0.52 -26.58 -22.57
CA PHE A 248 1.19 -27.41 -21.56
C PHE A 248 2.59 -27.88 -21.98
N ALA A 249 3.07 -27.49 -23.17
CA ALA A 249 4.43 -27.78 -23.59
C ALA A 249 5.46 -27.10 -22.67
N ASP A 250 6.64 -27.70 -22.53
CA ASP A 250 7.76 -27.16 -21.75
C ASP A 250 9.02 -27.01 -22.63
N PRO A 251 9.42 -25.78 -22.99
CA PRO A 251 8.74 -24.51 -22.71
C PRO A 251 7.47 -24.32 -23.56
N PRO A 252 6.47 -23.53 -23.12
CA PRO A 252 5.21 -23.33 -23.84
C PRO A 252 5.32 -22.33 -25.00
N TYR A 253 6.54 -22.06 -25.47
CA TYR A 253 6.87 -21.10 -26.51
C TYR A 253 8.04 -21.61 -27.35
N THR A 254 8.21 -21.04 -28.53
CA THR A 254 9.35 -21.31 -29.41
C THR A 254 10.20 -20.05 -29.55
N VAL A 255 11.50 -20.15 -29.28
CA VAL A 255 12.44 -19.04 -29.44
C VAL A 255 12.84 -18.94 -30.91
N CYS A 256 12.65 -17.77 -31.49
CA CYS A 256 12.79 -17.56 -32.93
C CYS A 256 13.71 -16.38 -33.28
N GLU A 257 14.40 -16.54 -34.41
CA GLU A 257 15.22 -15.53 -35.05
C GLU A 257 14.81 -15.41 -36.52
N GLY A 258 14.80 -14.18 -37.04
CA GLY A 258 14.53 -13.93 -38.45
C GLY A 258 13.78 -12.62 -38.70
N THR A 259 13.19 -12.53 -39.89
CA THR A 259 12.40 -11.38 -40.31
C THR A 259 10.92 -11.72 -40.44
N GLY A 260 10.09 -10.70 -40.34
CA GLY A 260 8.66 -10.82 -40.52
C GLY A 260 8.01 -9.46 -40.70
N ASN A 261 6.72 -9.44 -40.46
CA ASN A 261 5.92 -8.22 -40.47
C ASN A 261 5.27 -7.99 -39.11
N TRP A 262 5.04 -6.73 -38.78
CA TRP A 262 4.28 -6.31 -37.62
C TRP A 262 3.15 -5.36 -37.97
N SER A 263 2.11 -5.40 -37.16
CA SER A 263 1.01 -4.45 -37.21
C SER A 263 0.50 -4.15 -35.79
N THR A 264 -0.25 -3.05 -35.66
CA THR A 264 -0.98 -2.77 -34.42
C THR A 264 -2.26 -3.62 -34.39
N GLY A 265 -2.54 -4.23 -33.25
CA GLY A 265 -3.77 -4.97 -32.99
C GLY A 265 -4.30 -4.67 -31.60
N ARG A 266 -5.27 -5.49 -31.16
CA ARG A 266 -5.87 -5.37 -29.83
C ARG A 266 -6.13 -6.76 -29.27
N VAL A 267 -5.82 -6.95 -27.98
CA VAL A 267 -6.10 -8.19 -27.25
C VAL A 267 -6.81 -7.82 -25.96
N GLY A 268 -8.08 -8.21 -25.84
CA GLY A 268 -8.94 -7.77 -24.75
C GLY A 268 -9.15 -6.26 -24.75
N ASP A 269 -8.82 -5.62 -23.63
CA ASP A 269 -8.92 -4.17 -23.42
C ASP A 269 -7.67 -3.38 -23.81
N ARG A 270 -6.62 -4.05 -24.34
CA ARG A 270 -5.31 -3.44 -24.57
C ARG A 270 -4.87 -3.50 -26.02
N ASP A 271 -4.17 -2.45 -26.43
CA ASP A 271 -3.47 -2.40 -27.71
C ASP A 271 -2.26 -3.33 -27.67
N ALA A 272 -1.91 -3.87 -28.84
CA ALA A 272 -0.84 -4.86 -28.98
C ALA A 272 -0.07 -4.67 -30.28
N VAL A 273 1.18 -5.12 -30.29
CA VAL A 273 1.97 -5.37 -31.49
C VAL A 273 1.80 -6.82 -31.89
N VAL A 274 1.29 -7.03 -33.10
CA VAL A 274 1.11 -8.35 -33.69
C VAL A 274 2.32 -8.63 -34.56
N VAL A 275 3.11 -9.65 -34.22
CA VAL A 275 4.31 -10.03 -34.99
C VAL A 275 4.06 -11.35 -35.70
N ARG A 276 4.38 -11.40 -36.99
CA ARG A 276 4.26 -12.60 -37.83
C ARG A 276 5.57 -12.81 -38.59
N LEU A 277 6.25 -13.91 -38.33
CA LEU A 277 7.48 -14.27 -39.04
C LEU A 277 7.17 -14.74 -40.47
N ASP A 278 8.12 -14.50 -41.38
CA ASP A 278 8.08 -15.02 -42.74
C ASP A 278 8.56 -16.48 -42.80
N SER A 279 9.50 -16.83 -41.91
CA SER A 279 9.93 -18.20 -41.66
C SER A 279 8.95 -18.89 -40.71
N GLY A 280 8.71 -20.19 -40.92
CA GLY A 280 7.86 -21.03 -40.06
C GLY A 280 8.52 -21.34 -38.70
N CYS A 281 9.00 -20.32 -38.00
CA CYS A 281 9.41 -20.44 -36.62
C CYS A 281 8.29 -19.82 -35.77
N GLY A 282 7.51 -20.69 -35.13
CA GLY A 282 6.40 -20.28 -34.28
C GLY A 282 5.22 -19.65 -35.03
N ARG A 283 4.20 -19.28 -34.27
CA ARG A 283 2.97 -18.65 -34.74
C ARG A 283 3.02 -17.14 -34.55
N GLN A 284 2.05 -16.47 -35.16
CA GLN A 284 1.78 -15.06 -34.91
C GLN A 284 1.64 -14.81 -33.41
N THR A 285 2.42 -13.85 -32.88
CA THR A 285 2.50 -13.58 -31.45
C THR A 285 1.99 -12.18 -31.15
N TYR A 286 1.18 -12.05 -30.10
CA TYR A 286 0.61 -10.78 -29.65
C TYR A 286 1.39 -10.22 -28.46
N TRP A 287 2.18 -9.19 -28.72
CA TRP A 287 2.91 -8.42 -27.72
C TRP A 287 2.04 -7.26 -27.23
N ARG A 288 1.36 -7.43 -26.11
CA ARG A 288 0.49 -6.41 -25.51
C ARG A 288 1.32 -5.24 -24.99
N ILE A 289 0.77 -4.04 -25.09
CA ILE A 289 1.41 -2.83 -24.57
C ILE A 289 1.14 -2.72 -23.07
N GLY A 290 2.21 -2.53 -22.30
CA GLY A 290 2.22 -2.36 -20.85
C GLY A 290 3.15 -1.24 -20.39
N GLY A 291 3.53 -1.25 -19.12
CA GLY A 291 4.41 -0.26 -18.51
C GLY A 291 3.76 1.11 -18.29
N THR A 292 4.56 2.17 -18.32
CA THR A 292 4.07 3.55 -18.11
C THR A 292 4.26 4.41 -19.35
N LYS A 293 3.66 5.60 -19.37
CA LYS A 293 3.90 6.57 -20.46
C LYS A 293 5.38 6.93 -20.62
N SER A 294 6.14 6.97 -19.52
CA SER A 294 7.58 7.31 -19.51
C SER A 294 8.48 6.11 -19.75
N ALA A 295 8.02 4.90 -19.44
CA ALA A 295 8.75 3.65 -19.61
C ALA A 295 7.77 2.59 -20.14
N PRO A 296 7.45 2.63 -21.46
CA PRO A 296 6.54 1.67 -22.06
C PRO A 296 7.20 0.30 -22.20
N GLU A 297 6.38 -0.73 -22.17
CA GLU A 297 6.80 -2.13 -22.26
C GLU A 297 5.94 -2.88 -23.28
N LEU A 298 6.51 -3.92 -23.89
CA LEU A 298 5.78 -4.91 -24.66
C LEU A 298 5.86 -6.24 -23.93
N PHE A 299 4.74 -6.92 -23.74
CA PHE A 299 4.75 -8.22 -23.07
C PHE A 299 3.89 -9.26 -23.77
N ALA A 300 4.36 -10.50 -23.71
CA ALA A 300 3.63 -11.67 -24.19
C ALA A 300 3.45 -12.67 -23.04
N ARG A 301 2.35 -13.43 -23.08
CA ARG A 301 2.08 -14.50 -22.12
C ARG A 301 2.01 -15.81 -22.88
N PHE A 302 2.71 -16.82 -22.37
CA PHE A 302 2.75 -18.15 -22.97
C PHE A 302 2.33 -19.20 -21.94
N GLY A 303 1.73 -20.28 -22.44
CA GLY A 303 1.26 -21.40 -21.62
C GLY A 303 -0.07 -21.15 -20.93
N ASP A 304 -0.29 -21.86 -19.83
CA ASP A 304 -1.54 -21.86 -19.06
C ASP A 304 -2.00 -20.42 -18.70
N PRO A 305 -3.24 -20.01 -19.06
CA PRO A 305 -3.81 -18.72 -18.66
C PRO A 305 -3.78 -18.46 -17.14
N ASP A 306 -3.77 -19.50 -16.31
CA ASP A 306 -3.74 -19.41 -14.85
C ASP A 306 -2.32 -19.43 -14.26
N ALA A 307 -1.31 -19.82 -15.05
CA ALA A 307 0.09 -19.94 -14.62
C ALA A 307 1.08 -19.62 -15.77
N SER A 308 0.81 -18.55 -16.50
CA SER A 308 1.52 -18.25 -17.74
C SER A 308 2.94 -17.74 -17.50
N TRP A 309 3.84 -18.07 -18.42
CA TRP A 309 5.14 -17.43 -18.55
C TRP A 309 4.99 -16.04 -19.16
N VAL A 310 5.48 -15.01 -18.46
CA VAL A 310 5.43 -13.62 -18.94
C VAL A 310 6.81 -13.22 -19.45
N TRP A 311 6.88 -12.80 -20.71
CA TRP A 311 8.07 -12.19 -21.29
C TRP A 311 7.84 -10.70 -21.50
N ILE A 312 8.80 -9.89 -21.08
CA ILE A 312 8.73 -8.42 -21.11
C ILE A 312 9.88 -7.90 -21.95
N LEU A 313 9.57 -6.99 -22.88
CA LEU A 313 10.52 -6.24 -23.66
C LEU A 313 10.41 -4.76 -23.27
N VAL A 314 11.56 -4.16 -22.96
CA VAL A 314 11.69 -2.74 -22.66
C VAL A 314 12.26 -2.00 -23.86
N ARG A 315 11.94 -0.72 -23.99
CA ARG A 315 12.51 0.11 -25.05
C ARG A 315 14.01 0.33 -24.79
N GLY A 316 14.85 0.02 -25.78
CA GLY A 316 16.30 0.12 -25.70
C GLY A 316 16.92 1.28 -26.45
#